data_AF-A0A2W4RKU4-F1
#
_entry.id   AF-A0A2W4RKU4-F1
#
_cell.length_a   1.000
_cell.length_b   1.000
_cell.length_c   1.000
_cell.angle_alpha   90.00
_cell.angle_beta   90.00
_cell.angle_gamma   90.00
#
_symmetry.space_group_name_H-M   'P 1'
#
loop_
_entity.id
_entity.type
_entity.pdbx_description
1 polymer ?
#
loop_
_entity_poly.entity_id
_entity_poly.type
_entity_poly.pdbx_seq_one_letter_code
_entity_poly.pdbx_strand_id
1 'polypeptide(L)'
;MTTFLRLLAETDKATALQAACTQLRRGETDPRHFEVAPDSFNAVPGKPFAYWVSDSVRKLFNALSELESDGVVARRGVNSNDDNRFIRLFWEVEFGSQIWEAHVKGGEKSTYYLDPSLVINWGTNGHELEAE
;
A
#
# COMPACT_ATOMS: atom_id res chain seq x y z
N MET A 1 23.91 9.80 13.41
CA MET A 1 23.25 9.16 12.26
C MET A 1 23.17 7.66 12.51
N THR A 2 22.09 7.01 12.08
CA THR A 2 21.89 5.57 12.23
C THR A 2 21.84 4.90 10.87
N THR A 3 22.57 3.80 10.74
CA THR A 3 22.63 2.99 9.53
C THR A 3 21.55 1.92 9.54
N PHE A 4 20.81 1.80 8.44
CA PHE A 4 19.86 0.73 8.17
C PHE A 4 20.29 -0.03 6.91
N LEU A 5 20.21 -1.36 6.97
CA LEU A 5 20.48 -2.25 5.84
C LEU A 5 19.20 -2.99 5.44
N ARG A 6 18.76 -2.78 4.19
CA ARG A 6 17.50 -3.34 3.68
C ARG A 6 17.73 -4.56 2.81
N LEU A 7 17.41 -5.75 3.35
CA LEU A 7 17.57 -7.04 2.66
C LEU A 7 16.23 -7.74 2.36
N LEU A 8 15.12 -7.00 2.37
CA LEU A 8 13.77 -7.56 2.23
C LEU A 8 13.54 -8.26 0.88
N ALA A 9 14.19 -7.77 -0.18
CA ALA A 9 14.06 -8.32 -1.53
C ALA A 9 15.11 -9.40 -1.84
N GLU A 10 16.03 -9.70 -0.91
CA GLU A 10 17.13 -10.62 -1.13
C GLU A 10 16.70 -12.06 -0.83
N THR A 11 16.96 -12.97 -1.77
CA THR A 11 16.73 -14.40 -1.58
C THR A 11 17.72 -14.99 -0.58
N ASP A 12 19.03 -14.77 -0.80
CA ASP A 12 20.09 -15.15 0.13
C ASP A 12 20.52 -13.95 0.99
N LYS A 13 19.84 -13.79 2.13
CA LYS A 13 20.09 -12.69 3.07
C LYS A 13 21.46 -12.77 3.74
N ALA A 14 22.05 -13.96 3.90
CA ALA A 14 23.32 -14.11 4.58
C ALA A 14 24.45 -13.53 3.73
N THR A 15 24.52 -13.97 2.47
CA THR A 15 25.50 -13.45 1.50
C THR A 15 25.27 -11.95 1.25
N ALA A 16 24.02 -11.52 1.08
CA ALA A 16 23.68 -10.13 0.85
C ALA A 16 24.07 -9.22 2.04
N LEU A 17 23.85 -9.66 3.28
CA LEU A 17 24.25 -8.93 4.49
C LEU A 17 25.77 -8.78 4.57
N GLN A 18 26.51 -9.86 4.33
CA GLN A 18 27.97 -9.83 4.36
C GLN A 18 28.52 -8.85 3.31
N ALA A 19 27.97 -8.85 2.10
CA ALA A 19 28.33 -7.93 1.04
C ALA A 19 28.04 -6.47 1.42
N ALA A 20 26.81 -6.18 1.88
CA ALA A 20 26.40 -4.82 2.29
C ALA A 20 27.28 -4.29 3.44
N CYS A 21 27.57 -5.10 4.44
CA CYS A 21 28.46 -4.74 5.55
C CYS A 21 29.92 -4.50 5.11
N THR A 22 30.39 -5.20 4.07
CA THR A 22 31.74 -5.03 3.53
C THR A 22 31.85 -3.74 2.74
N GLN A 23 30.87 -3.46 1.87
CA GLN A 23 30.81 -2.23 1.07
C GLN A 23 30.68 -1.00 1.98
N LEU A 24 29.79 -1.05 2.97
CA LEU A 24 29.63 0.02 3.96
C LEU A 24 30.95 0.35 4.67
N ARG A 25 31.70 -0.68 5.11
CA ARG A 25 32.99 -0.49 5.79
C ARG A 25 34.07 0.12 4.89
N ARG A 26 33.95 -0.02 3.58
CA ARG A 26 34.84 0.61 2.59
C ARG A 26 34.42 2.03 2.21
N GLY A 27 33.28 2.51 2.72
CA GLY A 27 32.70 3.79 2.32
C GLY A 27 32.05 3.75 0.93
N GLU A 28 31.75 2.55 0.41
CA GLU A 28 31.08 2.38 -0.87
C GLU A 28 29.56 2.59 -0.71
N THR A 29 28.93 3.17 -1.73
CA THR A 29 27.47 3.37 -1.76
C THR A 29 26.76 2.09 -2.21
N ASP A 30 25.72 1.70 -1.50
CA ASP A 30 24.87 0.53 -1.82
C ASP A 30 23.39 0.96 -1.75
N PRO A 31 22.53 0.61 -2.72
CA PRO A 31 21.10 0.94 -2.68
C PRO A 31 20.34 0.35 -1.47
N ARG A 32 20.92 -0.63 -0.79
CA ARG A 32 20.38 -1.26 0.43
C ARG A 32 20.81 -0.53 1.70
N HIS A 33 21.76 0.39 1.59
CA HIS A 33 22.25 1.21 2.69
C HIS A 33 21.45 2.49 2.80
N PHE A 34 20.91 2.74 4.00
CA PHE A 34 20.24 3.98 4.35
C PHE A 34 20.89 4.59 5.58
N GLU A 35 21.12 5.89 5.54
CA GLU A 35 21.63 6.64 6.69
C GLU A 35 20.62 7.70 7.10
N VAL A 36 20.08 7.57 8.30
CA VAL A 36 18.97 8.41 8.78
C VAL A 36 19.21 8.83 10.22
N ALA A 37 18.98 10.10 10.53
CA ALA A 37 18.99 10.58 11.91
C ALA A 37 17.75 10.05 12.66
N PRO A 38 17.90 9.37 13.81
CA PRO A 38 16.76 8.84 14.56
C PRO A 38 15.69 9.88 14.89
N ASP A 39 16.10 11.11 15.19
CA ASP A 39 15.17 12.19 15.53
C ASP A 39 14.23 12.56 14.38
N SER A 40 14.61 12.27 13.12
CA SER A 40 13.76 12.51 11.96
C SER A 40 12.50 11.63 11.96
N PHE A 41 12.49 10.50 12.67
CA PHE A 41 11.31 9.65 12.81
C PHE A 41 10.24 10.27 13.71
N ASN A 42 10.58 11.27 14.53
CA ASN A 42 9.59 12.00 15.34
C ASN A 42 8.62 12.82 14.48
N ALA A 43 8.94 13.10 13.21
CA ALA A 43 8.06 13.83 12.31
C ALA A 43 6.81 13.04 11.90
N VAL A 44 6.85 11.69 11.98
CA VAL A 44 5.73 10.84 11.58
C VAL A 44 4.97 10.39 12.83
N PRO A 45 3.62 10.56 12.90
CA PRO A 45 2.81 10.04 14.01
C PRO A 45 3.06 8.54 14.25
N GLY A 46 3.16 8.14 15.52
CA GLY A 46 3.53 6.77 15.90
C GLY A 46 5.03 6.45 15.80
N LYS A 47 5.84 7.37 15.26
CA LYS A 47 7.31 7.30 15.19
C LYS A 47 7.87 6.01 14.55
N PRO A 48 7.36 5.54 13.40
CA PRO A 48 7.90 4.35 12.74
C PRO A 48 9.33 4.60 12.24
N PHE A 49 10.13 3.55 12.18
CA PHE A 49 11.45 3.57 11.53
C PHE A 49 11.33 3.61 10.00
N ALA A 50 10.74 4.68 9.47
CA ALA A 50 10.53 4.92 8.04
C ALA A 50 11.83 5.34 7.33
N TYR A 51 12.89 4.55 7.48
CA TYR A 51 14.25 4.87 7.00
C TYR A 51 14.37 4.91 5.47
N TRP A 52 13.50 4.18 4.75
CA TRP A 52 13.51 4.09 3.29
C TRP A 52 12.75 5.24 2.61
N VAL A 53 11.92 5.96 3.36
CA VAL A 53 11.15 7.09 2.87
C VAL A 53 12.07 8.32 2.76
N SER A 54 11.82 9.20 1.80
CA SER A 54 12.61 10.43 1.68
C SER A 54 12.34 11.39 2.84
N ASP A 55 13.30 12.27 3.11
CA ASP A 55 13.13 13.34 4.10
C ASP A 55 11.99 14.31 3.72
N SER A 56 11.82 14.58 2.42
CA SER A 56 10.72 15.40 1.90
C SER A 56 9.35 14.85 2.28
N VAL A 57 9.14 13.53 2.19
CA VAL A 57 7.87 12.90 2.55
C VAL A 57 7.65 12.92 4.06
N ARG A 58 8.68 12.67 4.88
CA ARG A 58 8.55 12.78 6.35
C ARG A 58 8.15 14.18 6.79
N LYS A 59 8.66 15.22 6.11
CA LYS A 59 8.34 16.62 6.41
C LYS A 59 6.88 17.00 6.12
N LEU A 60 6.20 16.29 5.22
CA LEU A 60 4.80 16.57 4.90
C LEU A 60 3.87 16.44 6.10
N PHE A 61 4.17 15.54 7.05
CA PHE A 61 3.38 15.35 8.27
C PHE A 61 3.38 16.58 9.20
N ASN A 62 4.38 17.46 9.09
CA ASN A 62 4.43 18.71 9.84
C ASN A 62 4.03 19.92 8.96
N ALA A 63 4.22 19.81 7.64
CA ALA A 63 3.97 20.92 6.71
C ALA A 63 2.52 21.02 6.27
N LEU A 64 1.77 19.91 6.30
CA LEU A 64 0.38 19.83 5.90
C LEU A 64 -0.50 19.48 7.09
N SER A 65 -1.72 20.02 7.10
CA SER A 65 -2.75 19.61 8.04
C SER A 65 -3.19 18.17 7.78
N GLU A 66 -3.68 17.50 8.83
CA GLU A 66 -4.31 16.20 8.68
C GLU A 66 -5.49 16.29 7.72
N LEU A 67 -5.64 15.30 6.82
CA LEU A 67 -6.69 15.32 5.80
C LEU A 67 -8.08 15.54 6.38
N GLU A 68 -8.37 14.92 7.53
CA GLU A 68 -9.69 15.00 8.16
C GLU A 68 -9.97 16.31 8.88
N SER A 69 -8.96 17.16 9.06
CA SER A 69 -9.14 18.47 9.70
C SER A 69 -9.93 19.47 8.84
N ASP A 70 -10.00 19.25 7.52
CA ASP A 70 -10.68 20.12 6.56
C ASP A 70 -12.10 19.63 6.19
N GLY A 71 -12.72 18.84 7.07
CA GLY A 71 -14.08 18.30 6.84
C GLY A 71 -14.14 17.17 5.80
N VAL A 72 -12.98 16.65 5.39
CA VAL A 72 -12.87 15.42 4.62
C VAL A 72 -12.97 14.23 5.58
N VAL A 73 -13.63 13.16 5.19
CA VAL A 73 -13.64 11.91 5.98
C VAL A 73 -13.06 10.81 5.13
N ALA A 74 -11.97 10.21 5.59
CA ALA A 74 -11.42 9.04 4.94
C ALA A 74 -12.38 7.87 5.16
N ARG A 75 -12.92 7.34 4.08
CA ARG A 75 -13.79 6.15 4.11
C ARG A 75 -13.11 5.00 3.43
N ARG A 76 -13.36 3.81 3.95
CA ARG A 76 -13.03 2.57 3.26
C ARG A 76 -14.08 2.32 2.18
N GLY A 77 -13.64 1.90 1.00
CA GLY A 77 -14.54 1.42 -0.05
C GLY A 77 -15.23 0.10 0.32
N VAL A 78 -16.10 -0.38 -0.56
CA VAL A 78 -16.80 -1.66 -0.38
C VAL A 78 -15.80 -2.81 -0.20
N ASN A 79 -15.97 -3.59 0.86
CA ASN A 79 -15.24 -4.83 1.08
C ASN A 79 -16.19 -6.01 0.89
N SER A 80 -15.77 -7.01 0.13
CA SER A 80 -16.53 -8.24 -0.08
C SER A 80 -16.62 -9.10 1.17
N ASN A 81 -15.59 -9.10 2.04
CA ASN A 81 -15.38 -10.00 3.19
C ASN A 81 -15.34 -11.51 2.84
N ASP A 82 -16.05 -11.95 1.79
CA ASP A 82 -16.00 -13.26 1.15
C ASP A 82 -16.01 -13.10 -0.38
N ASP A 83 -14.82 -13.15 -0.97
CA ASP A 83 -14.65 -13.02 -2.42
C ASP A 83 -15.34 -14.13 -3.22
N ASN A 84 -15.38 -15.34 -2.68
CA ASN A 84 -15.94 -16.49 -3.38
C ASN A 84 -17.46 -16.35 -3.54
N ARG A 85 -18.12 -15.71 -2.58
CA ARG A 85 -19.56 -15.45 -2.63
C ARG A 85 -19.88 -14.22 -3.46
N PHE A 86 -19.14 -13.12 -3.28
CA PHE A 86 -19.57 -11.82 -3.78
C PHE A 86 -18.85 -11.33 -5.03
N ILE A 87 -17.74 -11.93 -5.47
CA ILE A 87 -16.97 -11.43 -6.62
C ILE A 87 -17.04 -12.39 -7.80
N ARG A 88 -17.30 -11.87 -8.99
CA ARG A 88 -17.24 -12.60 -10.26
C ARG A 88 -16.45 -11.80 -11.30
N LEU A 89 -15.98 -12.48 -12.33
CA LEU A 89 -15.55 -11.81 -13.56
C LEU A 89 -16.78 -11.33 -14.32
N PHE A 90 -16.69 -10.19 -15.02
CA PHE A 90 -17.87 -9.60 -15.67
C PHE A 90 -18.54 -10.54 -16.69
N TRP A 91 -17.79 -11.50 -17.25
CA TRP A 91 -18.30 -12.49 -18.21
C TRP A 91 -18.89 -13.74 -17.58
N GLU A 92 -18.78 -13.92 -16.26
CA GLU A 92 -19.35 -15.06 -15.54
C GLU A 92 -20.84 -14.84 -15.18
N VAL A 93 -21.33 -13.61 -15.32
CA VAL A 93 -22.68 -13.21 -14.92
C VAL A 93 -23.46 -12.66 -16.11
N GLU A 94 -24.79 -12.67 -15.99
CA GLU A 94 -25.66 -12.11 -17.02
C GLU A 94 -25.56 -10.58 -17.05
N PHE A 95 -25.16 -10.06 -18.20
CA PHE A 95 -24.96 -8.63 -18.44
C PHE A 95 -26.29 -7.87 -18.32
N GLY A 96 -26.35 -6.87 -17.45
CA GLY A 96 -27.54 -6.03 -17.23
C GLY A 96 -28.48 -6.50 -16.11
N SER A 97 -28.10 -7.53 -15.35
CA SER A 97 -28.77 -7.81 -14.07
C SER A 97 -28.45 -6.68 -13.07
N GLN A 98 -29.47 -6.06 -12.46
CA GLN A 98 -29.33 -4.99 -11.44
C GLN A 98 -28.68 -5.47 -10.12
N ILE A 99 -28.09 -6.67 -10.14
CA ILE A 99 -27.52 -7.37 -8.99
C ILE A 99 -26.00 -7.25 -9.02
N TRP A 100 -25.36 -7.19 -10.19
CA TRP A 100 -23.92 -7.22 -10.31
C TRP A 100 -23.39 -5.87 -10.79
N GLU A 101 -22.61 -5.21 -9.94
CA GLU A 101 -22.06 -3.88 -10.20
C GLU A 101 -20.56 -3.94 -10.42
N ALA A 102 -20.02 -3.04 -11.25
CA ALA A 102 -18.58 -2.99 -11.52
C ALA A 102 -17.78 -2.78 -10.22
N HIS A 103 -16.78 -3.62 -10.00
CA HIS A 103 -16.00 -3.62 -8.77
C HIS A 103 -14.50 -3.50 -9.07
N VAL A 104 -13.87 -2.44 -8.55
CA VAL A 104 -12.43 -2.25 -8.68
C VAL A 104 -11.76 -2.78 -7.43
N LYS A 105 -11.09 -3.93 -7.56
CA LYS A 105 -10.35 -4.57 -6.47
C LYS A 105 -8.84 -4.56 -6.72
N GLY A 106 -8.32 -3.39 -7.06
CA GLY A 106 -6.95 -3.26 -7.54
C GLY A 106 -6.69 -4.19 -8.73
N GLY A 107 -5.43 -4.54 -8.93
CA GLY A 107 -5.01 -5.42 -10.02
C GLY A 107 -3.60 -5.09 -10.47
N GLU A 108 -3.23 -5.59 -11.64
CA GLU A 108 -1.98 -5.20 -12.27
C GLU A 108 -1.98 -3.70 -12.58
N LYS A 109 -0.79 -3.11 -12.52
CA LYS A 109 -0.60 -1.71 -12.87
C LYS A 109 -0.98 -1.50 -14.34
N SER A 110 -1.97 -0.66 -14.60
CA SER A 110 -2.26 -0.16 -15.95
C SER A 110 -1.78 1.29 -16.11
N THR A 111 -1.14 1.59 -17.24
CA THR A 111 -0.73 2.96 -17.59
C THR A 111 -1.91 3.81 -18.04
N TYR A 112 -2.96 3.18 -18.56
CA TYR A 112 -4.17 3.83 -19.08
C TYR A 112 -5.40 3.32 -18.34
N TYR A 113 -6.52 4.05 -18.47
CA TYR A 113 -7.80 3.60 -17.94
C TYR A 113 -8.16 2.23 -18.53
N LEU A 114 -8.55 1.30 -17.65
CA LEU A 114 -8.97 -0.06 -18.01
C LEU A 114 -10.35 -0.29 -17.41
N ASP A 115 -11.23 -0.93 -18.17
CA ASP A 115 -12.53 -1.33 -17.67
C ASP A 115 -12.38 -2.38 -16.55
N PRO A 116 -13.14 -2.27 -15.46
CA PRO A 116 -13.08 -3.25 -14.37
C PRO A 116 -13.42 -4.65 -14.88
N SER A 117 -12.52 -5.61 -14.66
CA SER A 117 -12.75 -7.00 -15.02
C SER A 117 -13.67 -7.74 -14.04
N LEU A 118 -13.85 -7.17 -12.85
CA LEU A 118 -14.61 -7.76 -11.74
C LEU A 118 -15.93 -7.05 -11.54
N VAL A 119 -16.91 -7.83 -11.10
CA VAL A 119 -18.20 -7.35 -10.60
C VAL A 119 -18.42 -7.86 -9.18
N ILE A 120 -19.14 -7.09 -8.39
CA ILE A 120 -19.57 -7.47 -7.04
C ILE A 120 -21.07 -7.67 -7.01
N ASN A 121 -21.53 -8.70 -6.31
CA ASN A 121 -22.94 -8.92 -6.05
C ASN A 121 -23.43 -7.83 -5.09
N TRP A 122 -24.07 -6.81 -5.67
CA TRP A 122 -24.69 -5.68 -5.01
C TRP A 122 -26.16 -5.93 -4.64
N GLY A 123 -26.80 -6.98 -5.17
CA GLY A 123 -28.08 -7.52 -4.71
C GLY A 123 -29.07 -6.51 -4.11
N THR A 124 -29.54 -6.76 -2.90
CA THR A 124 -30.46 -5.89 -2.15
C THR A 124 -29.76 -4.60 -1.67
N ASN A 125 -29.25 -3.78 -2.59
CA ASN A 125 -28.45 -2.57 -2.32
C ASN A 125 -27.28 -2.77 -1.35
N GLY A 126 -26.62 -3.93 -1.40
CA GLY A 126 -25.43 -4.24 -0.61
C GLY A 126 -25.72 -4.73 0.81
N HIS A 127 -26.99 -4.89 1.22
CA HIS A 127 -27.31 -5.33 2.59
C HIS A 127 -26.71 -6.69 2.98
N GLU A 128 -26.54 -7.60 2.02
CA GLU A 128 -25.89 -8.90 2.26
C GLU A 128 -24.37 -8.76 2.53
N LEU A 129 -23.74 -7.73 1.96
CA LEU A 129 -22.33 -7.40 2.20
C LEU A 129 -22.11 -6.71 3.55
N GLU A 130 -23.07 -5.91 4.01
CA GLU A 130 -23.00 -5.22 5.30
C GLU A 130 -23.15 -6.17 6.51
N ALA A 131 -23.77 -7.32 6.30
CA ALA A 131 -24.02 -8.31 7.34
C ALA A 131 -22.80 -9.22 7.64
N GLU A 132 -21.76 -9.17 6.80
CA GLU A 132 -20.47 -9.87 6.95
C GLU A 132 -19.38 -8.94 7.50
#